data_AF-A0AA40A0C1-F1
#
_entry.id   AF-A0AA40A0C1-F1
#
_cell.length_a   1.000
_cell.length_b   1.000
_cell.length_c   1.000
_cell.angle_alpha   90.00
_cell.angle_beta   90.00
_cell.angle_gamma   90.00
#
_symmetry.space_group_name_H-M   'P 1'
#
loop_
_entity.id
_entity.type
_entity.pdbx_description
1 polymer ?
#
loop_
_entity_poly.entity_id
_entity_poly.type
_entity_poly.pdbx_seq_one_letter_code
_entity_poly.pdbx_strand_id
1 'polypeptide(L)'
;MSTLPISGRSVSGNFCYKTARDKTEKNRRREEQSERERAAAEAERKRREDEIQAAREKAERERRREERERLAEERTRQAARRAREEQEQAAKERIRKQKEKEAAIRSEEAATRIRIEQERAAQERLKSILIEERQEDARRTWADMREAAERRRQADSGAQPLAPPGSPYDSACAHPCFGWPKKKGRATCVFCGEIRRKWLHRCPDCKALACPSCMLLVSP
;
A
#
# COMPACT_ATOMS: atom_id res chain seq x y z
N MET A 1 -90.78 100.06 -104.04
CA MET A 1 -89.55 99.25 -104.13
C MET A 1 -88.53 99.83 -103.17
N SER A 2 -88.32 99.23 -102.01
CA SER A 2 -87.10 99.38 -101.18
C SER A 2 -87.07 98.24 -100.16
N THR A 3 -86.12 97.34 -100.35
CA THR A 3 -85.83 96.15 -99.55
C THR A 3 -84.78 96.49 -98.49
N LEU A 4 -85.03 96.10 -97.23
CA LEU A 4 -84.04 96.06 -96.15
C LEU A 4 -84.06 94.67 -95.50
N PRO A 5 -82.89 94.10 -95.11
CA PRO A 5 -82.80 92.76 -94.55
C PRO A 5 -82.93 92.78 -93.01
N ILE A 6 -83.68 91.80 -92.47
CA ILE A 6 -83.86 91.60 -91.03
C ILE A 6 -82.92 90.49 -90.53
N SER A 7 -82.20 90.87 -89.48
CA SER A 7 -81.22 90.15 -88.65
C SER A 7 -81.62 88.75 -88.18
N GLY A 8 -80.64 87.85 -88.18
CA GLY A 8 -80.71 86.50 -87.61
C GLY A 8 -80.77 86.44 -86.08
N ARG A 9 -81.56 85.50 -85.58
CA ARG A 9 -81.74 85.14 -84.16
C ARG A 9 -80.61 84.22 -83.67
N SER A 10 -79.96 84.61 -82.56
CA SER A 10 -79.07 83.76 -81.78
C SER A 10 -79.87 82.90 -80.79
N VAL A 11 -79.65 81.59 -80.79
CA VAL A 11 -80.09 80.68 -79.72
C VAL A 11 -78.87 79.90 -79.23
N SER A 12 -78.18 80.43 -78.22
CA SER A 12 -77.01 79.81 -77.58
C SER A 12 -77.12 79.87 -76.05
N GLY A 13 -78.29 79.48 -75.50
CA GLY A 13 -78.57 79.52 -74.06
C GLY A 13 -78.38 78.22 -73.28
N ASN A 14 -78.33 77.05 -73.94
CA ASN A 14 -78.41 75.74 -73.24
C ASN A 14 -77.09 74.96 -73.12
N PHE A 15 -75.97 75.50 -73.60
CA PHE A 15 -74.67 74.81 -73.59
C PHE A 15 -73.83 75.06 -72.30
N CYS A 16 -74.21 76.06 -71.49
CA CYS A 16 -73.42 76.51 -70.35
C CYS A 16 -73.66 75.71 -69.04
N TYR A 17 -74.87 75.15 -68.84
CA TYR A 17 -75.19 74.38 -67.63
C TYR A 17 -74.69 72.92 -67.67
N LYS A 18 -74.55 72.32 -68.86
CA LYS A 18 -74.04 70.94 -69.01
C LYS A 18 -72.54 70.84 -68.74
N THR A 19 -71.77 71.84 -69.16
CA THR A 19 -70.31 71.89 -68.97
C THR A 19 -69.90 72.19 -67.52
N ALA A 20 -70.72 72.96 -66.79
CA ALA A 20 -70.53 73.17 -65.35
C ALA A 20 -70.81 71.89 -64.54
N ARG A 21 -71.90 71.17 -64.87
CA ARG A 21 -72.27 69.91 -64.22
C ARG A 21 -71.24 68.79 -64.48
N ASP A 22 -70.75 68.68 -65.71
CA ASP A 22 -69.67 67.74 -66.05
C ASP A 22 -68.35 68.05 -65.32
N LYS A 23 -68.01 69.33 -65.12
CA LYS A 23 -66.84 69.72 -64.34
C LYS A 23 -66.98 69.35 -62.86
N THR A 24 -68.14 69.54 -62.25
CA THR A 24 -68.40 69.13 -60.86
C THR A 24 -68.40 67.61 -60.70
N GLU A 25 -68.98 66.85 -61.64
CA GLU A 25 -68.97 65.38 -61.61
C GLU A 25 -67.55 64.83 -61.77
N LYS A 26 -66.75 65.46 -62.65
CA LYS A 26 -65.34 65.10 -62.89
C LYS A 26 -64.44 65.44 -61.70
N ASN A 27 -64.71 66.55 -60.99
CA ASN A 27 -64.04 66.86 -59.73
C ASN A 27 -64.42 65.87 -58.63
N ARG A 28 -65.70 65.50 -58.49
CA ARG A 28 -66.12 64.50 -57.50
C ARG A 28 -65.47 63.13 -57.75
N ARG A 29 -65.36 62.70 -59.01
CA ARG A 29 -64.64 61.47 -59.37
C ARG A 29 -63.14 61.54 -59.06
N ARG A 30 -62.52 62.72 -59.19
CA ARG A 30 -61.11 62.93 -58.82
C ARG A 30 -60.91 62.93 -57.31
N GLU A 31 -61.82 63.53 -56.55
CA GLU A 31 -61.80 63.49 -55.09
C GLU A 31 -62.03 62.06 -54.58
N GLU A 32 -63.03 61.34 -55.10
CA GLU A 32 -63.24 59.92 -54.78
C GLU A 32 -62.03 59.04 -55.15
N GLN A 33 -61.36 59.30 -56.28
CA GLN A 33 -60.12 58.62 -56.62
C GLN A 33 -58.99 58.97 -55.64
N SER A 34 -58.83 60.25 -55.29
CA SER A 34 -57.81 60.70 -54.34
C SER A 34 -58.04 60.14 -52.94
N GLU A 35 -59.28 60.05 -52.48
CA GLU A 35 -59.63 59.43 -51.20
C GLU A 35 -59.39 57.93 -51.21
N ARG A 36 -59.73 57.23 -52.30
CA ARG A 36 -59.43 55.80 -52.46
C ARG A 36 -57.93 55.53 -52.51
N GLU A 37 -57.15 56.38 -53.19
CA GLU A 37 -55.69 56.29 -53.22
C GLU A 37 -55.07 56.55 -51.83
N ARG A 38 -55.57 57.56 -51.09
CA ARG A 38 -55.14 57.82 -49.70
C ARG A 38 -55.47 56.67 -48.77
N ALA A 39 -56.69 56.12 -48.85
CA ALA A 39 -57.10 54.98 -48.06
C ALA A 39 -56.30 53.71 -48.41
N ALA A 40 -55.98 53.50 -49.70
CA ALA A 40 -55.12 52.40 -50.13
C ALA A 40 -53.67 52.56 -49.61
N ALA A 41 -53.11 53.77 -49.70
CA ALA A 41 -51.77 54.08 -49.19
C ALA A 41 -51.68 53.93 -47.66
N GLU A 42 -52.71 54.35 -46.92
CA GLU A 42 -52.77 54.19 -45.46
C GLU A 42 -52.91 52.71 -45.06
N ALA A 43 -53.75 51.95 -45.76
CA ALA A 43 -53.87 50.51 -45.56
C ALA A 43 -52.56 49.77 -45.88
N GLU A 44 -51.82 50.20 -46.91
CA GLU A 44 -50.51 49.64 -47.22
C GLU A 44 -49.47 49.98 -46.16
N ARG A 45 -49.44 51.24 -45.67
CA ARG A 45 -48.57 51.62 -44.55
C ARG A 45 -48.84 50.80 -43.30
N LYS A 46 -50.11 50.58 -42.96
CA LYS A 46 -50.49 49.76 -41.81
C LYS A 46 -50.02 48.31 -41.95
N ARG A 47 -50.17 47.70 -43.12
CA ARG A 47 -49.65 46.33 -43.38
C ARG A 47 -48.13 46.25 -43.20
N ARG A 48 -47.40 47.25 -43.72
CA ARG A 48 -45.93 47.31 -43.57
C ARG A 48 -45.53 47.48 -42.09
N GLU A 49 -46.25 48.29 -41.33
CA GLU A 49 -46.01 48.46 -39.89
C GLU A 49 -46.30 47.18 -39.10
N ASP A 50 -47.39 46.48 -39.41
CA ASP A 50 -47.75 45.19 -38.80
C ASP A 50 -46.70 44.10 -39.14
N GLU A 51 -46.21 44.05 -40.38
CA GLU A 51 -45.14 43.14 -40.80
C GLU A 51 -43.82 43.42 -40.05
N ILE A 52 -43.47 44.69 -39.87
CA ILE A 52 -42.28 45.08 -39.10
C ILE A 52 -42.44 44.70 -37.63
N GLN A 53 -43.61 44.90 -37.03
CA GLN A 53 -43.88 44.50 -35.65
C GLN A 53 -43.83 42.98 -35.47
N ALA A 54 -44.46 42.23 -36.37
CA ALA A 54 -44.41 40.77 -36.34
C ALA A 54 -42.98 40.22 -36.49
N ALA A 55 -42.17 40.84 -37.36
CA ALA A 55 -40.76 40.48 -37.53
C ALA A 55 -39.94 40.77 -36.25
N ARG A 56 -40.18 41.91 -35.59
CA ARG A 56 -39.52 42.26 -34.32
C ARG A 56 -39.89 41.31 -33.19
N GLU A 57 -41.18 41.02 -33.03
CA GLU A 57 -41.64 40.09 -32.00
C GLU A 57 -41.10 38.66 -32.23
N LYS A 58 -41.06 38.22 -33.48
CA LYS A 58 -40.45 36.92 -33.83
C LYS A 58 -38.96 36.89 -33.46
N ALA A 59 -38.21 37.93 -33.80
CA ALA A 59 -36.79 38.03 -33.48
C ALA A 59 -36.54 38.08 -31.96
N GLU A 60 -37.40 38.76 -31.18
CA GLU A 60 -37.29 38.80 -29.72
C GLU A 60 -37.58 37.43 -29.10
N ARG A 61 -38.63 36.75 -29.57
CA ARG A 61 -38.96 35.39 -29.13
C ARG A 61 -37.84 34.40 -29.42
N GLU A 62 -37.17 34.52 -30.57
CA GLU A 62 -36.02 33.70 -30.94
C GLU A 62 -34.82 33.97 -30.01
N ARG A 63 -34.46 35.24 -29.78
CA ARG A 63 -33.42 35.60 -28.80
C ARG A 63 -33.68 35.04 -27.41
N ARG A 64 -34.94 35.12 -26.95
CA ARG A 64 -35.34 34.58 -25.64
C ARG A 64 -35.26 33.05 -25.58
N ARG A 65 -35.49 32.35 -26.70
CA ARG A 65 -35.30 30.90 -26.78
C ARG A 65 -33.83 30.54 -26.73
N GLU A 66 -32.99 31.21 -27.52
CA GLU A 66 -31.55 30.99 -27.52
C GLU A 66 -30.92 31.27 -26.15
N GLU A 67 -31.35 32.32 -25.46
CA GLU A 67 -30.85 32.63 -24.11
C GLU A 67 -31.21 31.52 -23.11
N ARG A 68 -32.45 31.03 -23.16
CA ARG A 68 -32.88 29.89 -22.33
C ARG A 68 -32.09 28.63 -22.64
N GLU A 69 -31.81 28.35 -23.91
CA GLU A 69 -31.01 27.20 -24.33
C GLU A 69 -29.57 27.32 -23.85
N ARG A 70 -28.94 28.49 -23.99
CA ARG A 70 -27.60 28.76 -23.47
C ARG A 70 -27.51 28.55 -21.96
N LEU A 71 -28.49 29.04 -21.21
CA LEU A 71 -28.55 28.83 -19.76
C LEU A 71 -28.75 27.36 -19.38
N ALA A 72 -29.56 26.62 -20.14
CA ALA A 72 -29.76 25.18 -19.92
C ALA A 72 -28.48 24.38 -20.24
N GLU A 73 -27.78 24.73 -21.32
CA GLU A 73 -26.52 24.12 -21.69
C GLU A 73 -25.43 24.40 -20.64
N GLU A 74 -25.33 25.65 -20.16
CA GLU A 74 -24.37 26.01 -19.12
C GLU A 74 -24.63 25.25 -17.82
N ARG A 75 -25.91 25.14 -17.40
CA ARG A 75 -26.29 24.33 -16.23
C ARG A 75 -25.90 22.87 -16.39
N THR A 76 -26.12 22.31 -17.58
CA THR A 76 -25.78 20.91 -17.86
C THR A 76 -24.26 20.71 -17.86
N ARG A 77 -23.50 21.63 -18.45
CA ARG A 77 -22.03 21.61 -18.42
C ARG A 77 -21.49 21.74 -17.00
N GLN A 78 -22.05 22.63 -16.18
CA GLN A 78 -21.66 22.77 -14.77
C GLN A 78 -22.00 21.51 -13.96
N ALA A 79 -23.18 20.92 -14.16
CA ALA A 79 -23.55 19.67 -13.51
C ALA A 79 -22.59 18.52 -13.88
N ALA A 80 -22.23 18.41 -15.17
CA ALA A 80 -21.26 17.43 -15.63
C ALA A 80 -19.86 17.64 -15.04
N ARG A 81 -19.42 18.90 -14.84
CA ARG A 81 -18.16 19.21 -14.15
C ARG A 81 -18.19 18.77 -12.69
N ARG A 82 -19.24 19.14 -11.95
CA ARG A 82 -19.39 18.75 -10.54
C ARG A 82 -19.41 17.24 -10.38
N ALA A 83 -20.15 16.52 -11.23
CA ALA A 83 -20.18 15.06 -11.19
C ALA A 83 -18.79 14.43 -11.40
N ARG A 84 -17.97 15.00 -12.31
CA ARG A 84 -16.58 14.54 -12.51
C ARG A 84 -15.69 14.86 -11.31
N GLU A 85 -15.81 16.06 -10.76
CA GLU A 85 -15.06 16.46 -9.56
C GLU A 85 -15.39 15.58 -8.36
N GLU A 86 -16.68 15.28 -8.14
CA GLU A 86 -17.13 14.36 -7.09
C GLU A 86 -16.58 12.94 -7.29
N GLN A 87 -16.61 12.43 -8.52
CA GLN A 87 -16.02 11.13 -8.83
C GLN A 87 -14.51 11.10 -8.59
N GLU A 88 -13.80 12.16 -8.96
CA GLU A 88 -12.36 12.27 -8.72
C GLU A 88 -12.03 12.34 -7.23
N GLN A 89 -12.77 13.14 -6.46
CA GLN A 89 -12.61 13.22 -5.00
C GLN A 89 -12.89 11.88 -4.33
N ALA A 90 -13.98 11.20 -4.72
CA ALA A 90 -14.30 9.87 -4.21
C ALA A 90 -13.24 8.82 -4.58
N ALA A 91 -12.60 8.93 -5.75
CA ALA A 91 -11.47 8.07 -6.12
C ALA A 91 -10.22 8.37 -5.28
N LYS A 92 -9.88 9.66 -5.09
CA LYS A 92 -8.76 10.09 -4.24
C LYS A 92 -8.93 9.65 -2.80
N GLU A 93 -10.12 9.79 -2.24
CA GLU A 93 -10.42 9.37 -0.87
C GLU A 93 -10.29 7.86 -0.70
N ARG A 94 -10.77 7.07 -1.66
CA ARG A 94 -10.59 5.61 -1.66
C ARG A 94 -9.12 5.22 -1.62
N ILE A 95 -8.30 5.85 -2.47
CA ILE A 95 -6.84 5.60 -2.50
C ILE A 95 -6.20 6.03 -1.18
N ARG A 96 -6.56 7.19 -0.63
CA ARG A 96 -6.03 7.66 0.67
C ARG A 96 -6.34 6.66 1.78
N LYS A 97 -7.60 6.22 1.88
CA LYS A 97 -8.04 5.26 2.89
C LYS A 97 -7.35 3.90 2.75
N GLN A 98 -7.06 3.47 1.52
CA GLN A 98 -6.30 2.24 1.28
C GLN A 98 -4.84 2.39 1.77
N LYS A 99 -4.19 3.51 1.46
CA LYS A 99 -2.82 3.80 1.95
C LYS A 99 -2.75 3.88 3.47
N GLU A 100 -3.74 4.51 4.11
CA GLU A 100 -3.83 4.58 5.58
C GLU A 100 -3.97 3.19 6.20
N LYS A 101 -4.85 2.34 5.65
CA LYS A 101 -4.99 0.95 6.10
C LYS A 101 -3.72 0.14 5.93
N GLU A 102 -3.06 0.27 4.78
CA GLU A 102 -1.80 -0.44 4.51
C GLU A 102 -0.67 0.03 5.44
N ALA A 103 -0.59 1.34 5.71
CA ALA A 103 0.34 1.89 6.68
C ALA A 103 0.06 1.39 8.10
N ALA A 104 -1.22 1.31 8.50
CA ALA A 104 -1.63 0.76 9.78
C ALA A 104 -1.20 -0.71 9.92
N ILE A 105 -1.49 -1.56 8.93
CA ILE A 105 -1.06 -2.97 8.90
C ILE A 105 0.46 -3.08 9.01
N ARG A 106 1.21 -2.30 8.20
CA ARG A 106 2.67 -2.29 8.27
C ARG A 106 3.21 -1.86 9.63
N SER A 107 2.56 -0.90 10.28
CA SER A 107 2.95 -0.46 11.62
C SER A 107 2.67 -1.53 12.69
N GLU A 108 1.56 -2.26 12.58
CA GLU A 108 1.20 -3.36 13.47
C GLU A 108 2.16 -4.56 13.30
N GLU A 109 2.47 -4.91 12.05
CA GLU A 109 3.48 -5.94 11.74
C GLU A 109 4.87 -5.55 12.26
N ALA A 110 5.26 -4.28 12.18
CA ALA A 110 6.51 -3.81 12.76
C ALA A 110 6.51 -3.92 14.29
N ALA A 111 5.42 -3.52 14.95
CA ALA A 111 5.29 -3.61 16.41
C ALA A 111 5.33 -5.06 16.91
N THR A 112 4.65 -5.98 16.22
CA THR A 112 4.67 -7.41 16.55
C THR A 112 6.06 -8.01 16.38
N ARG A 113 6.80 -7.66 15.31
CA ARG A 113 8.19 -8.07 15.13
C ARG A 113 9.10 -7.59 16.26
N ILE A 114 8.99 -6.32 16.63
CA ILE A 114 9.77 -5.75 17.74
C ILE A 114 9.46 -6.49 19.05
N ARG A 115 8.19 -6.80 19.32
CA ARG A 115 7.79 -7.55 20.52
C ARG A 115 8.40 -8.96 20.53
N ILE A 116 8.36 -9.68 19.41
CA ILE A 116 8.96 -11.02 19.29
C ILE A 116 10.48 -10.95 19.48
N GLU A 117 11.13 -9.94 18.90
CA GLU A 117 12.58 -9.74 19.04
C GLU A 117 12.98 -9.42 20.48
N GLN A 118 12.22 -8.56 21.17
CA GLN A 118 12.41 -8.26 22.58
C GLN A 118 12.23 -9.50 23.47
N GLU A 119 11.23 -10.32 23.17
CA GLU A 119 11.01 -11.59 23.90
C GLU A 119 12.17 -12.56 23.69
N ARG A 120 12.62 -12.74 22.44
CA ARG A 120 13.80 -13.56 22.14
C ARG A 120 15.05 -13.03 22.84
N ALA A 121 15.28 -11.72 22.81
CA ALA A 121 16.40 -11.10 23.50
C ALA A 121 16.30 -11.31 25.03
N ALA A 122 15.10 -11.26 25.61
CA ALA A 122 14.88 -11.55 27.02
C ALA A 122 15.17 -13.02 27.35
N GLN A 123 14.72 -13.96 26.52
CA GLN A 123 15.01 -15.39 26.68
C GLN A 123 16.50 -15.69 26.59
N GLU A 124 17.22 -15.09 25.64
CA GLU A 124 18.67 -15.26 25.53
C GLU A 124 19.40 -14.68 26.76
N ARG A 125 18.98 -13.51 27.25
CA ARG A 125 19.52 -12.96 28.52
C ARG A 125 19.31 -13.92 29.70
N LEU A 126 18.12 -14.51 29.81
CA LEU A 126 17.84 -15.49 30.87
C LEU A 126 18.70 -16.75 30.75
N LYS A 127 18.90 -17.27 29.53
CA LYS A 127 19.80 -18.40 29.29
C LYS A 127 21.24 -18.08 29.70
N SER A 128 21.74 -16.89 29.35
CA SER A 128 23.07 -16.44 29.75
C SER A 128 23.22 -16.41 31.27
N ILE A 129 22.25 -15.82 31.99
CA ILE A 129 22.24 -15.76 33.46
C ILE A 129 22.28 -17.18 34.06
N LEU A 130 21.44 -18.10 33.57
CA LEU A 130 21.42 -19.48 34.09
C LEU A 130 22.73 -20.23 33.86
N ILE A 131 23.41 -19.97 32.74
CA ILE A 131 24.72 -20.55 32.47
C ILE A 131 25.77 -19.97 33.43
N GLU A 132 25.75 -18.65 33.65
CA GLU A 132 26.65 -17.98 34.59
C GLU A 132 26.45 -18.47 36.02
N GLU A 133 25.20 -18.54 36.50
CA GLU A 133 24.84 -19.08 37.82
C GLU A 133 25.36 -20.51 37.97
N ARG A 134 25.13 -21.39 36.99
CA ARG A 134 25.62 -22.77 37.02
C ARG A 134 27.15 -22.84 37.08
N GLN A 135 27.85 -21.96 36.37
CA GLN A 135 29.31 -21.88 36.44
C GLN A 135 29.79 -21.35 37.78
N GLU A 136 29.09 -20.40 38.39
CA GLU A 136 29.38 -19.90 39.74
C GLU A 136 29.21 -20.98 40.78
N ASP A 137 28.14 -21.78 40.73
CA ASP A 137 27.92 -22.90 41.63
C ASP A 137 29.02 -23.96 41.53
N ALA A 138 29.46 -24.25 40.30
CA ALA A 138 30.61 -25.12 40.10
C ALA A 138 31.88 -24.51 40.73
N ARG A 139 32.15 -23.21 40.50
CA ARG A 139 33.29 -22.52 41.10
C ARG A 139 33.25 -22.56 42.64
N ARG A 140 32.08 -22.35 43.25
CA ARG A 140 31.88 -22.44 44.71
C ARG A 140 32.14 -23.85 45.21
N THR A 141 31.55 -24.87 44.58
CA THR A 141 31.76 -26.28 44.95
C THR A 141 33.25 -26.67 44.92
N TRP A 142 33.98 -26.25 43.88
CA TRP A 142 35.43 -26.50 43.79
C TRP A 142 36.23 -25.75 44.86
N ALA A 143 35.82 -24.52 45.22
CA ALA A 143 36.44 -23.77 46.31
C ALA A 143 36.23 -24.49 47.65
N ASP A 144 35.00 -24.95 47.93
CA ASP A 144 34.67 -25.68 49.16
C ASP A 144 35.46 -27.00 49.27
N MET A 145 35.62 -27.73 48.15
CA MET A 145 36.43 -28.94 48.11
C MET A 145 37.91 -28.68 48.41
N ARG A 146 38.47 -27.58 47.88
CA ARG A 146 39.86 -27.17 48.17
C ARG A 146 40.02 -26.79 49.63
N GLU A 147 39.13 -25.96 50.15
CA GLU A 147 39.15 -25.53 51.55
C GLU A 147 39.00 -26.73 52.50
N ALA A 148 38.10 -27.68 52.19
CA ALA A 148 37.97 -28.92 52.95
C ALA A 148 39.21 -29.82 52.88
N ALA A 149 39.91 -29.85 51.74
CA ALA A 149 41.19 -30.56 51.62
C ALA A 149 42.30 -29.88 52.44
N GLU A 150 42.35 -28.55 52.44
CA GLU A 150 43.29 -27.77 53.27
C GLU A 150 43.03 -27.99 54.76
N ARG A 151 41.77 -27.94 55.20
CA ARG A 151 41.38 -28.27 56.59
C ARG A 151 41.85 -29.67 57.00
N ARG A 152 41.71 -30.68 56.12
CA ARG A 152 42.21 -32.05 56.37
C ARG A 152 43.72 -32.08 56.51
N ARG A 153 44.45 -31.42 55.62
CA ARG A 153 45.92 -31.33 55.70
C ARG A 153 46.39 -30.64 56.98
N GLN A 154 45.69 -29.59 57.40
CA GLN A 154 46.00 -28.90 58.66
C GLN A 154 45.77 -29.81 59.86
N ALA A 155 44.64 -30.54 59.90
CA ALA A 155 44.36 -31.52 60.95
C ALA A 155 45.41 -32.64 60.99
N ASP A 156 45.80 -33.18 59.83
CA ASP A 156 46.83 -34.22 59.71
C ASP A 156 48.23 -33.68 60.07
N SER A 157 48.55 -32.42 59.75
CA SER A 157 49.84 -31.82 60.12
C SER A 157 50.02 -31.61 61.63
N GLY A 158 48.93 -31.59 62.39
CA GLY A 158 48.95 -31.63 63.86
C GLY A 158 49.01 -33.05 64.44
N ALA A 159 48.74 -34.09 63.64
CA ALA A 159 48.79 -35.48 64.04
C ALA A 159 50.07 -36.14 63.49
N GLN A 160 51.06 -36.36 64.34
CA GLN A 160 52.32 -36.99 63.92
C GLN A 160 52.06 -38.38 63.29
N PRO A 161 52.49 -38.66 62.05
CA PRO A 161 52.22 -39.94 61.40
C PRO A 161 53.04 -41.04 62.09
N LEU A 162 52.36 -41.95 62.80
CA LEU A 162 52.93 -43.26 63.10
C LEU A 162 53.17 -43.98 61.76
N ALA A 163 54.43 -44.33 61.51
CA ALA A 163 54.89 -44.90 60.25
C ALA A 163 54.02 -46.08 59.78
N PRO A 164 53.76 -46.21 58.47
CA PRO A 164 53.02 -47.36 57.95
C PRO A 164 53.83 -48.65 58.21
N PRO A 165 53.20 -49.73 58.69
CA PRO A 165 53.88 -51.02 58.81
C PRO A 165 54.33 -51.49 57.43
N GLY A 166 55.60 -51.87 57.35
CA GLY A 166 56.28 -52.26 56.11
C GLY A 166 55.48 -53.26 55.29
N SER A 167 55.41 -53.00 53.99
CA SER A 167 54.87 -53.92 53.00
C SER A 167 55.88 -55.04 52.75
N PRO A 168 55.54 -56.32 53.01
CA PRO A 168 56.40 -57.44 52.68
C PRO A 168 56.09 -57.86 51.23
N TYR A 169 56.82 -57.32 50.26
CA TYR A 169 56.86 -57.85 48.90
C TYR A 169 58.28 -58.26 48.53
N ASP A 170 58.82 -59.21 49.30
CA ASP A 170 59.82 -60.13 48.80
C ASP A 170 59.09 -61.35 48.22
N SER A 171 58.86 -61.32 46.91
CA SER A 171 58.44 -62.52 46.17
C SER A 171 59.08 -62.44 44.79
N ALA A 172 60.21 -63.13 44.65
CA ALA A 172 60.91 -63.31 43.39
C ALA A 172 59.98 -63.95 42.35
N CYS A 173 59.35 -63.15 41.51
CA CYS A 173 58.57 -63.65 40.39
C CYS A 173 59.53 -63.97 39.23
N ALA A 174 60.04 -65.20 39.18
CA ALA A 174 60.75 -65.75 38.04
C ALA A 174 59.73 -66.42 37.10
N HIS A 175 59.04 -65.63 36.29
CA HIS A 175 58.05 -66.06 35.29
C HIS A 175 58.69 -66.99 34.23
N PRO A 176 58.12 -68.18 33.96
CA PRO A 176 56.93 -68.27 33.12
C PRO A 176 55.85 -69.21 33.69
N CYS A 177 54.60 -68.76 33.71
CA CYS A 177 53.43 -69.61 33.97
C CYS A 177 52.35 -69.34 32.92
N PHE A 178 51.94 -70.39 32.20
CA PHE A 178 50.83 -70.36 31.27
C PHE A 178 49.51 -70.05 32.00
N GLY A 179 48.63 -69.26 31.39
CA GLY A 179 47.26 -69.04 31.91
C GLY A 179 47.00 -67.72 32.63
N TRP A 180 47.86 -66.70 32.50
CA TRP A 180 47.62 -65.38 33.10
C TRP A 180 46.27 -64.76 32.69
N PRO A 181 45.49 -64.19 33.63
CA PRO A 181 44.22 -63.54 33.33
C PRO A 181 44.39 -62.36 32.37
N LYS A 182 43.41 -62.20 31.47
CA LYS A 182 43.40 -61.11 30.48
C LYS A 182 42.89 -59.82 31.11
N LYS A 183 43.70 -58.77 31.08
CA LYS A 183 43.28 -57.40 31.39
C LYS A 183 42.91 -56.69 30.09
N LYS A 184 41.66 -56.24 29.96
CA LYS A 184 41.20 -55.41 28.84
C LYS A 184 41.62 -53.95 29.04
N GLY A 185 41.90 -53.26 27.94
CA GLY A 185 42.27 -51.85 27.95
C GLY A 185 43.67 -51.58 27.35
N ARG A 186 44.06 -50.30 27.34
CA ARG A 186 45.34 -49.85 26.79
C ARG A 186 46.44 -49.99 27.84
N ALA A 187 47.42 -50.84 27.58
CA ALA A 187 48.62 -50.94 28.39
C ALA A 187 49.82 -51.39 27.56
N THR A 188 51.01 -51.26 28.14
CA THR A 188 52.30 -51.53 27.48
C THR A 188 52.82 -52.89 27.93
N CYS A 189 53.29 -53.70 26.98
CA CYS A 189 53.97 -54.96 27.26
C CYS A 189 55.33 -54.69 27.90
N VAL A 190 55.63 -55.35 29.02
CA VAL A 190 56.92 -55.19 29.73
C VAL A 190 58.07 -55.83 28.96
N PHE A 191 57.78 -56.86 28.14
CA PHE A 191 58.82 -57.61 27.41
C PHE A 191 59.23 -56.97 26.07
N CYS A 192 58.27 -56.45 25.29
CA CYS A 192 58.56 -55.84 23.98
C CYS A 192 58.31 -54.33 23.92
N GLY A 193 57.78 -53.71 24.97
CA GLY A 193 57.47 -52.27 24.99
C GLY A 193 56.27 -51.84 24.13
N GLU A 194 55.62 -52.76 23.41
CA GLU A 194 54.48 -52.40 22.55
C GLU A 194 53.21 -52.08 23.35
N ILE A 195 52.51 -51.02 22.94
CA ILE A 195 51.21 -50.66 23.50
C ILE A 195 50.10 -51.44 22.80
N ARG A 196 49.39 -52.30 23.54
CA ARG A 196 48.22 -53.04 23.04
C ARG A 196 46.93 -52.42 23.57
N ARG A 197 45.94 -52.25 22.68
CA ARG A 197 44.64 -51.62 23.00
C ARG A 197 43.52 -52.61 23.36
N LYS A 198 43.68 -53.89 22.99
CA LYS A 198 42.63 -54.91 23.16
C LYS A 198 42.72 -55.55 24.56
N TRP A 199 43.80 -56.28 24.82
CA TRP A 199 44.05 -56.91 26.11
C TRP A 199 45.51 -57.34 26.24
N LEU A 200 45.97 -57.50 27.47
CA LEU A 200 47.28 -58.03 27.85
C LEU A 200 47.12 -59.07 28.96
N HIS A 201 48.06 -60.02 29.05
CA HIS A 201 48.12 -60.98 30.15
C HIS A 201 48.73 -60.31 31.37
N ARG A 202 48.11 -60.47 32.55
CA ARG A 202 48.60 -59.89 33.82
C ARG A 202 49.05 -60.99 34.77
N CYS A 203 50.30 -60.93 35.21
CA CYS A 203 50.80 -61.79 36.28
C CYS A 203 49.99 -61.52 37.57
N PRO A 204 49.42 -62.54 38.24
CA PRO A 204 48.69 -62.32 39.49
C PRO A 204 49.60 -61.79 40.61
N ASP A 205 50.86 -62.22 40.61
CA ASP A 205 51.79 -61.96 41.71
C ASP A 205 52.46 -60.59 41.57
N CYS A 206 53.24 -60.39 40.51
CA CYS A 206 53.99 -59.14 40.29
C CYS A 206 53.24 -58.09 39.47
N LYS A 207 52.04 -58.41 38.97
CA LYS A 207 51.20 -57.53 38.14
C LYS A 207 51.85 -57.11 36.80
N ALA A 208 52.96 -57.74 36.40
CA ALA A 208 53.58 -57.52 35.09
C ALA A 208 52.62 -57.82 33.95
N LEU A 209 52.75 -57.08 32.84
CA LEU A 209 51.89 -57.19 31.67
C LEU A 209 52.66 -57.71 30.46
N ALA A 210 52.17 -58.79 29.85
CA ALA A 210 52.77 -59.41 28.67
C ALA A 210 51.79 -59.42 27.49
N CYS A 211 52.28 -59.17 26.29
CA CYS A 211 51.48 -59.34 25.09
C CYS A 211 51.40 -60.83 24.70
N PRO A 212 50.36 -61.24 23.95
CA PRO A 212 50.20 -62.63 23.54
C PRO A 212 51.42 -63.17 22.78
N SER A 213 52.06 -62.34 21.96
CA SER A 213 53.26 -62.72 21.19
C SER A 213 54.46 -63.00 22.10
N CYS A 214 54.74 -62.15 23.09
CA CYS A 214 55.83 -62.37 24.05
C CYS A 214 55.55 -63.55 24.99
N MET A 215 54.29 -63.83 25.32
CA MET A 215 53.94 -65.03 26.10
C MET A 215 54.24 -66.34 25.36
N LEU A 216 54.25 -66.34 24.02
CA LEU A 216 54.53 -67.53 23.20
C LEU A 216 56.04 -67.74 22.96
N LEU A 217 56.85 -66.68 23.05
CA LEU A 217 58.29 -66.72 22.77
C LEU A 217 59.15 -67.09 23.99
N VAL A 218 58.58 -67.06 25.20
CA VAL A 218 59.28 -67.36 26.46
C VAL A 218 59.07 -68.83 26.89
N SER A 219 58.53 -69.67 26.00
CA SER A 219 58.63 -71.13 26.16
C SER A 219 60.07 -71.57 25.83
N PRO A 220 60.80 -72.23 26.74
CA PRO A 220 61.95 -73.05 26.35
C PRO A 220 61.51 -74.22 25.45
#